data_AF-A0ABD5PW53-F1
#
_entry.id   AF-A0ABD5PW53-F1
#
_cell.length_a   1.000
_cell.length_b   1.000
_cell.length_c   1.000
_cell.angle_alpha   90.00
_cell.angle_beta   90.00
_cell.angle_gamma   90.00
#
_symmetry.space_group_name_H-M   'P 1'
#
loop_
_entity.id
_entity.type
_entity.pdbx_description
1 polymer ?
#
loop_
_entity_poly.entity_id
_entity_poly.type
_entity_poly.pdbx_seq_one_letter_code
_entity_poly.pdbx_strand_id
1 'polypeptide(L)'
;MQSLEAELEAARSLAVDDLADAIESIGFECTRCGACCKGDDEDDHTATVFPDEVRALAASDEYDGEYDWRDVARPMPYGLEDRDGDLEGETFEWALQTDACGDCVFYAEDDDGTGACRAHDDRPLICRTYPFSVALAGTSQPMGEAVDEAGVVRAHECEGLGRDISRGDAEDLATALKERAIRELEEAIAVRDNYAPADPGPGEVVVHDSEGAKRVDGTPIDE
;
A
#
# COMPACT_ATOMS: atom_id res chain seq x y z
N MET A 1 10.35 -21.05 7.37
CA MET A 1 10.26 -19.59 7.30
C MET A 1 11.67 -19.06 7.23
N GLN A 2 12.02 -18.36 6.15
CA GLN A 2 13.33 -17.69 6.05
C GLN A 2 13.29 -16.41 6.90
N SER A 3 14.45 -15.84 7.22
CA SER A 3 14.48 -14.54 7.91
C SER A 3 14.13 -13.42 6.93
N LEU A 4 13.70 -12.25 7.44
CA LEU A 4 13.42 -11.07 6.61
C LEU A 4 14.64 -10.66 5.77
N GLU A 5 15.86 -10.81 6.30
CA GLU A 5 17.09 -10.51 5.57
C GLU A 5 17.32 -11.46 4.39
N ALA A 6 16.96 -12.74 4.55
CA ALA A 6 17.05 -13.72 3.48
C ALA A 6 15.99 -13.47 2.39
N GLU A 7 14.77 -13.09 2.79
CA GLU A 7 13.72 -12.65 1.85
C GLU A 7 14.13 -11.35 1.14
N LEU A 8 14.78 -10.41 1.84
CA LEU A 8 15.28 -9.15 1.24
C LEU A 8 16.36 -9.42 0.20
N GLU A 9 17.28 -10.34 0.48
CA GLU A 9 18.28 -10.76 -0.51
C GLU A 9 17.60 -11.43 -1.71
N ALA A 10 16.56 -12.25 -1.48
CA ALA A 10 15.77 -12.84 -2.55
C ALA A 10 15.09 -11.76 -3.41
N ALA A 11 14.45 -10.77 -2.80
CA ALA A 11 13.83 -9.64 -3.50
C ALA A 11 14.84 -8.85 -4.34
N ARG A 12 16.02 -8.57 -3.79
CA ARG A 12 17.13 -7.90 -4.51
C ARG A 12 17.62 -8.71 -5.70
N SER A 13 17.56 -10.03 -5.61
CA SER A 13 17.98 -10.95 -6.68
C SER A 13 16.98 -11.12 -7.82
N LEU A 14 15.73 -10.65 -7.68
CA LEU A 14 14.72 -10.72 -8.74
C LEU A 14 15.22 -10.05 -10.03
N ALA A 15 15.11 -10.72 -11.17
CA ALA A 15 15.43 -10.13 -12.46
C ALA A 15 14.22 -9.34 -12.98
N VAL A 16 14.42 -8.07 -13.32
CA VAL A 16 13.35 -7.22 -13.88
C VAL A 16 12.83 -7.82 -15.19
N ASP A 17 13.72 -8.33 -16.04
CA ASP A 17 13.33 -8.96 -17.31
C ASP A 17 12.40 -10.17 -17.11
N ASP A 18 12.68 -11.02 -16.11
CA ASP A 18 11.82 -12.19 -15.80
C ASP A 18 10.46 -11.76 -15.24
N LEU A 19 10.42 -10.69 -14.43
CA LEU A 19 9.17 -10.12 -13.94
C LEU A 19 8.37 -9.47 -15.08
N ALA A 20 9.04 -8.79 -16.00
CA ALA A 20 8.42 -8.18 -17.17
C ALA A 20 7.82 -9.26 -18.08
N ASP A 21 8.55 -10.35 -18.36
CA ASP A 21 8.03 -11.49 -19.11
C ASP A 21 6.77 -12.11 -18.48
N ALA A 22 6.75 -12.21 -17.15
CA ALA A 22 5.58 -12.69 -16.42
C ALA A 22 4.38 -11.72 -16.55
N ILE A 23 4.61 -10.42 -16.36
CA ILE A 23 3.59 -9.38 -16.49
C ILE A 23 3.02 -9.36 -17.91
N GLU A 24 3.88 -9.45 -18.93
CA GLU A 24 3.47 -9.46 -20.34
C GLU A 24 2.67 -10.71 -20.72
N SER A 25 3.04 -11.85 -20.12
CA SER A 25 2.30 -13.10 -20.32
C SER A 25 0.90 -13.05 -19.70
N ILE A 26 0.74 -12.35 -18.58
CA ILE A 26 -0.56 -12.16 -17.93
C ILE A 26 -1.38 -11.09 -18.68
N GLY A 27 -0.73 -10.02 -19.12
CA GLY A 27 -1.36 -8.89 -19.80
C GLY A 27 -2.07 -7.95 -18.82
N PHE A 28 -1.83 -6.64 -18.96
CA PHE A 28 -2.47 -5.64 -18.11
C PHE A 28 -2.46 -4.24 -18.74
N GLU A 29 -3.60 -3.55 -18.67
CA GLU A 29 -3.69 -2.12 -18.94
C GLU A 29 -4.60 -1.47 -17.89
N CYS A 30 -4.08 -0.51 -17.13
CA CYS A 30 -4.89 0.25 -16.19
C CYS A 30 -5.92 1.11 -16.95
N THR A 31 -7.20 0.85 -16.73
CA THR A 31 -8.33 1.55 -17.36
C THR A 31 -8.70 2.86 -16.67
N ARG A 32 -8.02 3.20 -15.57
CA ARG A 32 -8.32 4.34 -14.68
C ARG A 32 -9.77 4.35 -14.17
N CYS A 33 -10.38 3.18 -13.98
CA CYS A 33 -11.77 3.07 -13.53
C CYS A 33 -12.02 3.41 -12.05
N GLY A 34 -10.97 3.53 -11.25
CA GLY A 34 -11.06 3.82 -9.81
C GLY A 34 -11.57 2.67 -8.93
N ALA A 35 -11.86 1.49 -9.50
CA ALA A 35 -12.39 0.35 -8.72
C ALA A 35 -11.45 -0.10 -7.60
N CYS A 36 -10.13 -0.08 -7.83
CA CYS A 36 -9.13 -0.39 -6.81
C CYS A 36 -9.07 0.60 -5.64
N CYS A 37 -9.72 1.76 -5.76
CA CYS A 37 -9.78 2.78 -4.71
C CYS A 37 -11.04 2.66 -3.85
N LYS A 38 -11.99 1.77 -4.21
CA LYS A 38 -13.24 1.62 -3.46
C LYS A 38 -13.08 0.64 -2.31
N GLY A 39 -13.77 0.92 -1.21
CA GLY A 39 -14.05 -0.10 -0.19
C GLY A 39 -15.03 -1.13 -0.72
N ASP A 40 -15.18 -2.25 -0.01
CA ASP A 40 -16.25 -3.22 -0.29
C ASP A 40 -17.34 -3.15 0.79
N ASP A 41 -18.36 -4.00 0.67
CA ASP A 41 -19.50 -3.99 1.59
C ASP A 41 -19.13 -4.41 3.03
N GLU A 42 -17.97 -5.06 3.21
CA GLU A 42 -17.53 -5.65 4.48
C GLU A 42 -16.43 -4.82 5.15
N ASP A 43 -15.54 -4.23 4.35
CA ASP A 43 -14.33 -3.53 4.80
C ASP A 43 -14.07 -2.25 3.99
N ASP A 44 -13.61 -1.22 4.69
CA ASP A 44 -13.05 -0.01 4.07
C ASP A 44 -11.85 -0.34 3.18
N HIS A 45 -11.62 0.48 2.14
CA HIS A 45 -10.41 0.42 1.34
C HIS A 45 -9.16 0.48 2.24
N THR A 46 -8.29 -0.52 2.08
CA THR A 46 -7.07 -0.65 2.88
C THR A 46 -5.88 -0.95 1.97
N ALA A 47 -4.98 0.04 1.86
CA ALA A 47 -3.73 -0.08 1.14
C ALA A 47 -2.60 0.53 1.97
N THR A 48 -1.56 -0.26 2.25
CA THR A 48 -0.40 0.18 3.05
C THR A 48 0.32 1.35 2.40
N VAL A 49 0.72 2.33 3.18
CA VAL A 49 1.50 3.49 2.71
C VAL A 49 2.68 3.73 3.64
N PHE A 50 3.88 3.94 3.09
CA PHE A 50 5.08 4.18 3.90
C PHE A 50 5.21 5.65 4.31
N PRO A 51 5.94 5.96 5.41
CA PRO A 51 6.04 7.32 5.93
C PRO A 51 6.52 8.38 4.92
N ASP A 52 7.46 8.02 4.04
CA ASP A 52 7.92 8.91 2.97
C ASP A 52 6.87 9.11 1.88
N GLU A 53 6.10 8.08 1.54
CA GLU A 53 4.99 8.16 0.59
C GLU A 53 3.86 9.04 1.13
N VAL A 54 3.54 8.95 2.43
CA VAL A 54 2.56 9.85 3.08
C VAL A 54 2.99 11.31 2.93
N ARG A 55 4.26 11.60 3.23
CA ARG A 55 4.81 12.96 3.09
C ARG A 55 4.85 13.44 1.65
N ALA A 56 5.13 12.55 0.69
CA ALA A 56 5.10 12.89 -0.73
C ALA A 56 3.70 13.26 -1.21
N LEU A 57 2.68 12.47 -0.83
CA LEU A 57 1.28 12.74 -1.15
C LEU A 57 0.77 14.03 -0.51
N ALA A 58 1.08 14.26 0.77
CA ALA A 58 0.70 15.49 1.48
C ALA A 58 1.33 16.74 0.86
N ALA A 59 2.55 16.62 0.30
CA ALA A 59 3.27 17.70 -0.34
C ALA A 59 2.92 17.88 -1.84
N SER A 60 2.02 17.07 -2.40
CA SER A 60 1.65 17.17 -3.82
C SER A 60 1.01 18.52 -4.15
N ASP A 61 1.45 19.13 -5.25
CA ASP A 61 0.93 20.40 -5.76
C ASP A 61 -0.55 20.30 -6.16
N GLU A 62 -1.09 19.08 -6.35
CA GLU A 62 -2.51 18.87 -6.68
C GLU A 62 -3.44 19.32 -5.54
N TYR A 63 -2.95 19.32 -4.30
CA TYR A 63 -3.72 19.68 -3.11
C TYR A 63 -3.20 20.97 -2.44
N ASP A 64 -2.42 21.79 -3.16
CA ASP A 64 -1.86 23.07 -2.69
C ASP A 64 -1.13 22.99 -1.33
N GLY A 65 -0.66 21.80 -0.93
CA GLY A 65 -0.07 21.53 0.40
C GLY A 65 -1.02 21.73 1.57
N GLU A 66 -2.34 21.66 1.33
CA GLU A 66 -3.37 21.76 2.37
C GLU A 66 -3.53 20.47 3.17
N TYR A 67 -3.11 19.33 2.62
CA TYR A 67 -3.25 18.02 3.26
C TYR A 67 -2.17 17.86 4.33
N ASP A 68 -2.59 17.47 5.53
CA ASP A 68 -1.71 16.97 6.57
C ASP A 68 -1.68 15.42 6.58
N TRP A 69 -0.91 14.84 7.52
CA TRP A 69 -0.77 13.40 7.64
C TRP A 69 -2.12 12.67 7.75
N ARG A 70 -3.07 13.23 8.51
CA ARG A 70 -4.38 12.61 8.76
C ARG A 70 -5.30 12.69 7.55
N ASP A 71 -5.06 13.63 6.63
CA ASP A 71 -5.78 13.70 5.36
C ASP A 71 -5.32 12.62 4.39
N VAL A 72 -4.09 12.11 4.55
CA VAL A 72 -3.48 11.13 3.63
C VAL A 72 -3.50 9.71 4.19
N ALA A 73 -3.24 9.55 5.48
CA ALA A 73 -3.00 8.26 6.11
C ALA A 73 -3.73 8.13 7.45
N ARG A 74 -4.11 6.88 7.75
CA ARG A 74 -4.70 6.46 9.02
C ARG A 74 -3.92 5.28 9.62
N PRO A 75 -3.98 5.08 10.94
CA PRO A 75 -3.47 3.85 11.55
C PRO A 75 -4.03 2.62 10.85
N MET A 76 -3.20 1.59 10.65
CA MET A 76 -3.71 0.31 10.16
C MET A 76 -4.80 -0.20 11.14
N PRO A 77 -5.99 -0.61 10.65
CA PRO A 77 -7.13 -0.91 11.52
C PRO A 77 -6.93 -2.19 12.35
N TYR A 78 -5.97 -3.04 11.97
CA TYR A 78 -5.70 -4.30 12.65
C TYR A 78 -4.91 -4.11 13.95
N GLY A 79 -5.28 -4.87 14.98
CA GLY A 79 -4.60 -4.84 16.28
C GLY A 79 -5.13 -3.79 17.27
N LEU A 80 -6.01 -2.89 16.82
CA LEU A 80 -6.67 -1.90 17.68
C LEU A 80 -7.95 -2.47 18.29
N GLU A 81 -8.27 -2.03 19.51
CA GLU A 81 -9.54 -2.33 20.18
C GLU A 81 -10.57 -1.22 19.86
N ASP A 82 -11.76 -1.59 19.40
CA ASP A 82 -12.90 -0.66 19.32
C ASP A 82 -13.56 -0.55 20.70
N ARG A 83 -13.57 0.67 21.25
CA ARG A 83 -14.32 1.03 22.45
C ARG A 83 -15.31 2.15 22.13
N ASP A 84 -16.58 1.78 22.04
CA ASP A 84 -17.69 2.72 21.82
C ASP A 84 -17.54 3.57 20.54
N GLY A 85 -16.87 3.02 19.51
CA GLY A 85 -16.62 3.67 18.22
C GLY A 85 -15.28 4.40 18.13
N ASP A 86 -14.49 4.43 19.21
CA ASP A 86 -13.14 4.97 19.23
C ASP A 86 -12.12 3.82 19.28
N LEU A 87 -11.14 3.84 18.36
CA LEU A 87 -10.03 2.89 18.36
C LEU A 87 -9.01 3.26 19.44
N GLU A 88 -8.49 2.26 20.15
CA GLU A 88 -7.38 2.43 21.10
C GLU A 88 -6.38 1.26 21.02
N GLY A 89 -5.13 1.52 21.41
CA GLY A 89 -4.07 0.50 21.48
C GLY A 89 -2.88 0.78 20.57
N GLU A 90 -2.16 -0.29 20.23
CA GLU A 90 -0.97 -0.24 19.38
C GLU A 90 -1.24 -0.95 18.05
N THR A 91 -0.79 -0.37 16.94
CA THR A 91 -0.82 -0.99 15.62
C THR A 91 0.51 -0.79 14.88
N PHE A 92 0.65 -1.44 13.73
CA PHE A 92 1.82 -1.37 12.88
C PHE A 92 1.45 -0.77 11.53
N GLU A 93 2.34 0.09 11.01
CA GLU A 93 2.23 0.71 9.69
C GLU A 93 0.98 1.59 9.50
N TRP A 94 0.87 2.17 8.31
CA TRP A 94 -0.18 3.09 7.92
C TRP A 94 -0.96 2.54 6.74
N ALA A 95 -2.25 2.85 6.70
CA ALA A 95 -3.08 2.68 5.52
C ALA A 95 -3.43 4.04 4.92
N LEU A 96 -3.68 4.10 3.62
CA LEU A 96 -4.30 5.27 3.00
C LEU A 96 -5.62 5.60 3.72
N GLN A 97 -5.84 6.90 3.95
CA GLN A 97 -7.04 7.43 4.56
C GLN A 97 -8.26 7.12 3.69
N THR A 98 -9.42 6.98 4.34
CA THR A 98 -10.71 6.78 3.69
C THR A 98 -11.66 7.94 3.94
N ASP A 99 -12.66 8.07 3.06
CA ASP A 99 -13.78 8.98 3.25
C ASP A 99 -14.90 8.31 4.08
N ALA A 100 -16.03 9.01 4.20
CA ALA A 100 -17.18 8.52 4.98
C ALA A 100 -17.90 7.31 4.34
N CYS A 101 -17.61 6.99 3.08
CA CYS A 101 -18.12 5.82 2.38
C CYS A 101 -17.20 4.60 2.54
N GLY A 102 -16.01 4.78 3.12
CA GLY A 102 -14.98 3.74 3.20
C GLY A 102 -14.10 3.66 1.95
N ASP A 103 -14.27 4.56 0.98
CA ASP A 103 -13.42 4.64 -0.21
C ASP A 103 -12.12 5.39 0.12
N CYS A 104 -11.05 5.12 -0.62
CA CYS A 104 -9.80 5.88 -0.52
C CYS A 104 -10.06 7.38 -0.66
N VAL A 105 -9.45 8.22 0.18
CA VAL A 105 -9.61 9.69 0.15
C VAL A 105 -9.25 10.31 -1.21
N PHE A 106 -8.39 9.64 -1.99
CA PHE A 106 -8.00 10.07 -3.33
C PHE A 106 -8.96 9.62 -4.43
N TYR A 107 -9.98 8.83 -4.10
CA TYR A 107 -11.06 8.50 -5.02
C TYR A 107 -11.84 9.76 -5.39
N ALA A 108 -12.20 9.87 -6.66
CA ALA A 108 -13.15 10.86 -7.15
C ALA A 108 -14.04 10.19 -8.19
N GLU A 109 -15.28 10.64 -8.28
CA GLU A 109 -16.23 10.21 -9.30
C GLU A 109 -16.65 11.44 -10.11
N ASP A 110 -16.65 11.32 -11.43
CA ASP A 110 -17.13 12.39 -12.31
C ASP A 110 -18.67 12.42 -12.40
N ASP A 111 -19.21 13.45 -13.07
CA ASP A 111 -20.66 13.62 -13.22
C ASP A 111 -21.35 12.46 -13.96
N ASP A 112 -20.60 11.66 -14.72
CA ASP A 112 -21.10 10.50 -15.47
C ASP A 112 -20.99 9.19 -14.66
N GLY A 113 -20.49 9.25 -13.42
CA GLY A 113 -20.34 8.10 -12.53
C GLY A 113 -19.04 7.32 -12.75
N THR A 114 -18.07 7.87 -13.49
CA THR A 114 -16.79 7.22 -13.73
C THR A 114 -15.83 7.55 -12.59
N GLY A 115 -15.34 6.51 -11.92
CA GLY A 115 -14.33 6.63 -10.88
C GLY A 115 -12.94 6.98 -11.41
N ALA A 116 -12.16 7.71 -10.62
CA ALA A 116 -10.77 8.03 -10.90
C ALA A 116 -9.96 8.14 -9.61
N CYS A 117 -8.67 7.82 -9.69
CA CYS A 117 -7.71 8.14 -8.63
C CYS A 117 -7.11 9.52 -8.92
N ARG A 118 -7.30 10.48 -8.01
CA ARG A 118 -6.75 11.82 -8.13
C ARG A 118 -5.22 11.80 -8.07
N ALA A 119 -4.66 11.06 -7.11
CA ALA A 119 -3.22 10.86 -6.96
C ALA A 119 -2.60 9.84 -7.96
N HIS A 120 -3.19 9.61 -9.15
CA HIS A 120 -2.79 8.51 -10.05
C HIS A 120 -1.29 8.53 -10.40
N ASP A 121 -0.73 9.70 -10.62
CA ASP A 121 0.68 9.84 -11.04
C ASP A 121 1.65 9.79 -9.84
N ASP A 122 1.16 10.13 -8.64
CA ASP A 122 1.90 10.10 -7.37
C ASP A 122 1.58 8.86 -6.51
N ARG A 123 0.93 7.84 -7.10
CA ARG A 123 0.47 6.64 -6.37
C ARG A 123 1.61 6.01 -5.54
N PRO A 124 1.31 5.61 -4.29
CA PRO A 124 2.17 4.74 -3.50
C PRO A 124 2.50 3.44 -4.24
N LEU A 125 3.58 2.79 -3.86
CA LEU A 125 4.09 1.56 -4.47
C LEU A 125 3.02 0.46 -4.54
N ILE A 126 2.22 0.27 -3.47
CA ILE A 126 1.11 -0.69 -3.46
C ILE A 126 0.10 -0.42 -4.59
N CYS A 127 -0.29 0.84 -4.79
CA CYS A 127 -1.29 1.26 -5.78
C CYS A 127 -0.70 1.34 -7.19
N ARG A 128 0.58 1.66 -7.33
CA ARG A 128 1.30 1.74 -8.62
C ARG A 128 1.53 0.35 -9.20
N THR A 129 1.75 -0.64 -8.35
CA THR A 129 2.04 -2.02 -8.76
C THR A 129 0.79 -2.90 -8.86
N TYR A 130 -0.36 -2.43 -8.38
CA TYR A 130 -1.64 -3.10 -8.57
C TYR A 130 -1.94 -3.33 -10.06
N PRO A 131 -2.38 -4.54 -10.46
CA PRO A 131 -2.88 -5.64 -9.63
C PRO A 131 -1.82 -6.71 -9.31
N PHE A 132 -0.53 -6.40 -9.41
CA PHE A 132 0.53 -7.39 -9.24
C PHE A 132 1.16 -7.40 -7.84
N SER A 133 1.55 -8.59 -7.40
CA SER A 133 2.40 -8.82 -6.22
C SER A 133 3.46 -9.89 -6.53
N VAL A 134 4.45 -10.05 -5.64
CA VAL A 134 5.45 -11.12 -5.73
C VAL A 134 5.20 -12.11 -4.60
N ALA A 135 5.26 -13.41 -4.91
CA ALA A 135 5.13 -14.48 -3.92
C ALA A 135 6.41 -14.67 -3.08
N LEU A 136 6.77 -13.67 -2.26
CA LEU A 136 7.78 -13.76 -1.21
C LEU A 136 7.09 -13.82 0.16
N ALA A 137 7.68 -14.53 1.12
CA ALA A 137 6.99 -14.81 2.39
C ALA A 137 6.85 -13.58 3.30
N GLY A 138 7.60 -12.50 3.03
CA GLY A 138 7.59 -11.25 3.79
C GLY A 138 7.06 -10.04 3.02
N THR A 139 6.43 -10.24 1.86
CA THR A 139 5.81 -9.16 1.08
C THR A 139 4.29 -9.17 1.24
N SER A 140 3.69 -7.98 1.25
CA SER A 140 2.24 -7.82 1.39
C SER A 140 1.54 -8.24 0.11
N GLN A 141 0.49 -9.05 0.22
CA GLN A 141 -0.38 -9.35 -0.90
C GLN A 141 -1.60 -8.43 -0.82
N PRO A 142 -2.01 -7.78 -1.93
CA PRO A 142 -3.32 -7.15 -2.03
C PRO A 142 -4.42 -8.10 -1.56
N MET A 143 -5.50 -7.54 -1.02
CA MET A 143 -6.66 -8.32 -0.58
C MET A 143 -7.20 -9.18 -1.74
N GLY A 144 -7.59 -10.41 -1.41
CA GLY A 144 -8.11 -11.40 -2.36
C GLY A 144 -7.06 -12.40 -2.85
N GLU A 145 -7.54 -13.60 -3.20
CA GLU A 145 -6.69 -14.64 -3.80
C GLU A 145 -6.20 -14.19 -5.19
N ALA A 146 -4.99 -14.63 -5.57
CA ALA A 146 -4.49 -14.40 -6.91
C ALA A 146 -5.42 -15.08 -7.94
N VAL A 147 -5.86 -14.32 -8.94
CA VAL A 147 -6.70 -14.79 -10.04
C VAL A 147 -5.89 -15.31 -11.24
N ASP A 148 -4.60 -14.95 -11.30
CA ASP A 148 -3.63 -15.46 -12.26
C ASP A 148 -2.21 -15.45 -11.67
N GLU A 149 -1.31 -16.27 -12.22
CA GLU A 149 0.09 -16.33 -11.78
C GLU A 149 1.06 -16.70 -12.92
N ALA A 150 2.24 -16.09 -12.89
CA ALA A 150 3.34 -16.42 -13.77
C ALA A 150 4.66 -16.38 -12.98
N GLY A 151 5.25 -17.56 -12.74
CA GLY A 151 6.45 -17.69 -11.91
C GLY A 151 6.19 -17.20 -10.48
N VAL A 152 6.91 -16.16 -10.05
CA VAL A 152 6.73 -15.52 -8.73
C VAL A 152 5.72 -14.37 -8.75
N VAL A 153 5.30 -13.90 -9.93
CA VAL A 153 4.30 -12.83 -10.07
C VAL A 153 2.92 -13.41 -9.81
N ARG A 154 2.11 -12.67 -9.04
CA ARG A 154 0.71 -12.94 -8.77
C ARG A 154 -0.12 -11.76 -9.24
N ALA A 155 -1.26 -12.03 -9.88
CA ALA A 155 -2.21 -11.02 -10.29
C ALA A 155 -3.49 -11.14 -9.48
N HIS A 156 -4.01 -10.00 -9.01
CA HIS A 156 -5.23 -9.88 -8.22
C HIS A 156 -6.36 -9.31 -9.07
N GLU A 157 -7.60 -9.41 -8.58
CA GLU A 157 -8.79 -9.07 -9.36
C GLU A 157 -8.73 -7.64 -9.94
N CYS A 158 -8.74 -7.53 -11.27
CA CYS A 158 -8.79 -6.22 -11.94
C CYS A 158 -9.33 -6.38 -13.36
N GLU A 159 -10.23 -5.49 -13.78
CA GLU A 159 -10.77 -5.46 -15.15
C GLU A 159 -9.74 -5.12 -16.23
N GLY A 160 -8.56 -4.64 -15.82
CA GLY A 160 -7.44 -4.35 -16.71
C GLY A 160 -6.65 -5.60 -17.14
N LEU A 161 -6.84 -6.74 -16.47
CA LEU A 161 -6.10 -7.97 -16.76
C LEU A 161 -6.46 -8.57 -18.13
N GLY A 162 -5.49 -9.25 -18.74
CA GLY A 162 -5.62 -9.90 -20.04
C GLY A 162 -5.61 -8.95 -21.25
N ARG A 163 -5.37 -7.66 -21.01
CA ARG A 163 -5.16 -6.64 -22.06
C ARG A 163 -3.71 -6.65 -22.53
N ASP A 164 -3.47 -6.20 -23.76
CA ASP A 164 -2.12 -6.08 -24.29
C ASP A 164 -1.34 -5.01 -23.52
N ILE A 165 -0.13 -5.34 -23.07
CA ILE A 165 0.80 -4.41 -22.44
C ILE A 165 2.06 -4.31 -23.32
N SER A 166 2.61 -3.10 -23.47
CA SER A 166 3.87 -2.95 -24.17
C SER A 166 5.04 -3.46 -23.32
N ARG A 167 6.11 -3.92 -23.97
CA ARG A 167 7.34 -4.33 -23.26
C ARG A 167 7.87 -3.25 -22.32
N GLY A 168 7.84 -1.98 -22.76
CA GLY A 168 8.30 -0.87 -21.93
C GLY A 168 7.45 -0.69 -20.68
N ASP A 169 6.12 -0.73 -20.81
CA ASP A 169 5.22 -0.61 -19.66
C ASP A 169 5.34 -1.83 -18.72
N ALA A 170 5.58 -3.02 -19.27
CA ALA A 170 5.84 -4.22 -18.47
C ALA A 170 7.16 -4.13 -17.70
N GLU A 171 8.23 -3.59 -18.30
CA GLU A 171 9.52 -3.32 -17.66
C GLU A 171 9.41 -2.26 -16.55
N ASP A 172 8.66 -1.18 -16.79
CA ASP A 172 8.39 -0.14 -15.81
C ASP A 172 7.62 -0.70 -14.60
N LEU A 173 6.57 -1.50 -14.86
CA LEU A 173 5.78 -2.15 -13.83
C LEU A 173 6.59 -3.21 -13.07
N ALA A 174 7.42 -3.99 -13.76
CA ALA A 174 8.34 -4.96 -13.16
C ALA A 174 9.37 -4.29 -12.25
N THR A 175 9.89 -3.14 -12.67
CA THR A 175 10.84 -2.34 -11.87
C THR A 175 10.16 -1.85 -10.60
N ALA A 176 8.97 -1.26 -10.71
CA ALA A 176 8.19 -0.81 -9.56
C ALA A 176 7.80 -1.97 -8.63
N LEU A 177 7.45 -3.13 -9.19
CA LEU A 177 7.10 -4.33 -8.44
C LEU A 177 8.28 -4.87 -7.63
N LYS A 178 9.48 -4.89 -8.24
CA LYS A 178 10.71 -5.25 -7.54
C LYS A 178 11.06 -4.23 -6.45
N GLU A 179 10.96 -2.93 -6.76
CA GLU A 179 11.19 -1.85 -5.80
C GLU A 179 10.28 -1.99 -4.58
N ARG A 180 8.98 -2.22 -4.81
CA ARG A 180 8.00 -2.47 -3.77
C ARG A 180 8.38 -3.68 -2.91
N ALA A 181 8.72 -4.82 -3.51
CA ALA A 181 9.09 -6.03 -2.77
C ALA A 181 10.31 -5.81 -1.87
N ILE A 182 11.32 -5.07 -2.36
CA ILE A 182 12.49 -4.68 -1.56
C ILE A 182 12.06 -3.76 -0.41
N ARG A 183 11.26 -2.73 -0.73
CA ARG A 183 10.87 -1.71 0.24
C ARG A 183 10.03 -2.31 1.37
N GLU A 184 9.02 -3.12 1.07
CA GLU A 184 8.20 -3.80 2.09
C GLU A 184 9.06 -4.57 3.11
N LEU A 185 10.11 -5.25 2.63
CA LEU A 185 11.02 -6.00 3.50
C LEU A 185 11.97 -5.10 4.30
N GLU A 186 12.45 -4.00 3.72
CA GLU A 186 13.26 -3.00 4.44
C GLU A 186 12.45 -2.31 5.55
N GLU A 187 11.20 -1.95 5.26
CA GLU A 187 10.25 -1.34 6.19
C GLU A 187 9.91 -2.32 7.33
N ALA A 188 9.60 -3.59 7.02
CA ALA A 188 9.34 -4.63 8.01
C ALA A 188 10.56 -4.91 8.92
N ILE A 189 11.78 -4.90 8.36
CA ILE A 189 13.03 -5.03 9.14
C ILE A 189 13.18 -3.81 10.07
N ALA A 190 12.96 -2.60 9.56
CA ALA A 190 13.09 -1.38 10.33
C ALA A 190 12.06 -1.30 11.48
N VAL A 191 10.81 -1.67 11.22
CA VAL A 191 9.76 -1.81 12.27
C VAL A 191 10.24 -2.76 13.35
N ARG A 192 10.70 -3.96 12.98
CA ARG A 192 11.21 -4.96 13.95
C ARG A 192 12.37 -4.40 14.79
N ASP A 193 13.31 -3.70 14.15
CA ASP A 193 14.53 -3.23 14.78
C ASP A 193 14.28 -2.00 15.69
N ASN A 194 13.28 -1.18 15.36
CA ASN A 194 12.91 0.03 16.11
C ASN A 194 11.79 -0.21 17.14
N TYR A 195 11.12 -1.37 17.10
CA TYR A 195 9.97 -1.65 17.96
C TYR A 195 10.33 -1.64 19.46
N ALA A 196 9.60 -0.82 20.20
CA ALA A 196 9.50 -0.86 21.65
C ALA A 196 8.03 -0.69 22.05
N PRO A 197 7.48 -1.50 22.98
CA PRO A 197 6.12 -1.31 23.48
C PRO A 197 5.90 0.12 23.98
N ALA A 198 4.77 0.72 23.63
CA ALA A 198 4.49 2.12 23.94
C ALA A 198 3.50 2.32 25.10
N ASP A 199 2.78 1.27 25.53
CA ASP A 199 1.83 1.29 26.65
C ASP A 199 0.85 2.49 26.59
N PRO A 200 0.05 2.64 25.51
CA PRO A 200 -0.87 3.77 25.33
C PRO A 200 -1.86 3.92 26.49
N GLY A 201 -2.18 5.17 26.82
CA GLY A 201 -3.28 5.48 27.73
C GLY A 201 -4.66 5.11 27.14
N PRO A 202 -5.72 5.09 27.97
CA PRO A 202 -7.09 4.88 27.47
C PRO A 202 -7.47 5.91 26.40
N GLY A 203 -8.00 5.44 25.27
CA GLY A 203 -8.34 6.26 24.11
C GLY A 203 -7.13 6.75 23.29
N GLU A 204 -5.91 6.27 23.57
CA GLU A 204 -4.73 6.61 22.78
C GLU A 204 -4.41 5.51 21.76
N VAL A 205 -4.01 5.93 20.56
CA VAL A 205 -3.51 5.04 19.50
C VAL A 205 -2.06 5.37 19.23
N VAL A 206 -1.23 4.33 19.23
CA VAL A 206 0.17 4.39 18.82
C VAL A 206 0.37 3.57 17.55
N VAL A 207 1.02 4.17 16.56
CA VAL A 207 1.40 3.50 15.31
C VAL A 207 2.90 3.26 15.32
N HIS A 208 3.32 2.02 15.13
CA HIS A 208 4.73 1.66 14.95
C HIS A 208 5.02 1.52 13.46
N ASP A 209 5.86 2.40 12.91
CA ASP A 209 6.37 2.29 11.55
C ASP A 209 7.90 2.15 11.52
N SER A 210 8.49 2.14 10.32
CA SER A 210 9.93 2.00 10.14
C SER A 210 10.76 3.11 10.77
N GLU A 211 10.15 4.25 11.13
CA GLU A 211 10.79 5.38 11.79
C GLU A 211 10.56 5.38 13.32
N GLY A 212 9.80 4.41 13.84
CA GLY A 212 9.52 4.23 15.28
C GLY A 212 8.06 4.47 15.66
N ALA A 213 7.82 4.68 16.95
CA ALA A 213 6.48 4.89 17.51
C ALA A 213 5.97 6.32 17.24
N LYS A 214 4.72 6.43 16.79
CA LYS A 214 4.08 7.68 16.38
C LYS A 214 2.67 7.84 16.92
N ARG A 215 2.26 9.09 17.10
CA ARG A 215 0.86 9.46 17.26
C ARG A 215 0.14 9.37 15.92
N VAL A 216 -1.19 9.40 15.94
CA VAL A 216 -2.04 9.30 14.75
C VAL A 216 -1.88 10.44 13.72
N ASP A 217 -1.14 11.52 14.02
CA ASP A 217 -0.71 12.54 13.04
C ASP A 217 0.69 12.27 12.43
N GLY A 218 1.26 11.10 12.68
CA GLY A 218 2.60 10.79 12.23
C GLY A 218 3.71 11.56 12.98
N THR A 219 3.39 12.26 14.07
CA THR A 219 4.42 12.85 14.92
C THR A 219 5.06 11.78 15.81
N PRO A 220 6.39 11.78 16.00
CA PRO A 220 7.05 10.85 16.91
C PRO A 220 6.54 10.96 18.34
N ILE A 221 6.45 9.83 19.03
CA ILE A 221 6.30 9.79 20.48
C ILE A 221 7.72 9.89 21.06
N ASP A 222 8.07 11.04 21.63
CA ASP A 222 9.36 11.20 22.32
C ASP A 222 9.47 10.17 23.47
N GLU A 223 10.65 9.54 23.62
CA GLU A 223 11.00 8.68 24.77
C GLU A 223 11.01 9.42 26.12
#